data_AF-A0A2E1FIP3-F1
#
_entry.id   AF-A0A2E1FIP3-F1
#
_cell.length_a   1.000
_cell.length_b   1.000
_cell.length_c   1.000
_cell.angle_alpha   90.00
_cell.angle_beta   90.00
_cell.angle_gamma   90.00
#
_symmetry.space_group_name_H-M   'P 1'
#
loop_
_entity.id
_entity.type
_entity.pdbx_description
1 polymer ?
#
loop_
_entity_poly.entity_id
_entity_poly.type
_entity_poly.pdbx_seq_one_letter_code
_entity_poly.pdbx_strand_id
1 'polypeptide(L)'
;MRCNGENMESMEQFQIVVSEIQSARQQIAGLKAQILELEATAEAVKNQPKELALHQQLGGVLIEVSDRKSLHEVLLKDIESLKEHMTRFETREKELVSSYEELKKVLEGSQ
;
A
#
# COMPACT_ATOMS: atom_id res chain seq x y z
N MET A 1 -20.72 -10.55 -39.74
CA MET A 1 -19.29 -10.38 -39.41
C MET A 1 -19.14 -9.14 -38.53
N ARG A 2 -19.18 -9.30 -37.19
CA ARG A 2 -18.87 -8.28 -36.18
C ARG A 2 -17.93 -8.79 -35.07
N CYS A 3 -17.69 -10.10 -35.00
CA CYS A 3 -17.02 -10.79 -33.89
C CYS A 3 -15.51 -10.51 -33.72
N ASN A 4 -14.83 -9.87 -34.68
CA ASN A 4 -13.39 -9.60 -34.56
C ASN A 4 -13.06 -8.31 -33.78
N GLY A 5 -13.96 -7.33 -33.73
CA GLY A 5 -13.72 -6.07 -33.01
C GLY A 5 -13.92 -6.20 -31.50
N GLU A 6 -15.00 -6.87 -31.09
CA GLU A 6 -15.39 -7.07 -29.68
C GLU A 6 -14.37 -7.94 -28.91
N ASN A 7 -13.78 -8.94 -29.57
CA ASN A 7 -12.73 -9.77 -28.98
C ASN A 7 -11.40 -9.01 -28.78
N MET A 8 -11.06 -8.08 -29.67
CA MET A 8 -9.85 -7.26 -29.54
C MET A 8 -9.99 -6.27 -28.36
N GLU A 9 -11.15 -5.62 -28.24
CA GLU A 9 -11.46 -4.71 -27.12
C GLU A 9 -11.48 -5.45 -25.77
N SER A 10 -12.04 -6.67 -25.73
CA SER A 10 -12.07 -7.50 -24.51
C SER A 10 -10.65 -7.93 -24.07
N MET A 11 -9.76 -8.20 -25.02
CA MET A 11 -8.35 -8.53 -24.74
C MET A 11 -7.56 -7.32 -24.22
N GLU A 12 -7.80 -6.13 -24.75
CA GLU A 12 -7.18 -4.89 -24.27
C GLU A 12 -7.64 -4.57 -22.83
N GLN A 13 -8.95 -4.68 -22.56
CA GLN A 13 -9.49 -4.52 -21.20
C GLN A 13 -8.91 -5.53 -20.22
N PHE A 14 -8.74 -6.79 -20.64
CA PHE A 14 -8.10 -7.82 -19.84
C PHE A 14 -6.66 -7.46 -19.45
N GLN A 15 -5.85 -6.97 -20.40
CA GLN A 15 -4.48 -6.55 -20.14
C GLN A 15 -4.41 -5.36 -19.17
N ILE A 16 -5.35 -4.39 -19.29
CA ILE A 16 -5.45 -3.26 -18.36
C ILE A 16 -5.72 -3.76 -16.95
N VAL A 17 -6.71 -4.64 -16.75
CA VAL A 17 -7.05 -5.16 -15.41
C VAL A 17 -5.87 -5.93 -14.80
N VAL A 18 -5.17 -6.75 -15.58
CA VAL A 18 -3.95 -7.44 -15.11
C VAL A 18 -2.88 -6.44 -14.65
N SER A 19 -2.64 -5.38 -15.43
CA SER A 19 -1.69 -4.33 -15.06
C SER A 19 -2.10 -3.61 -13.76
N GLU A 20 -3.39 -3.31 -13.60
CA GLU A 20 -3.91 -2.67 -12.39
C GLU A 20 -3.75 -3.56 -11.15
N ILE A 21 -3.99 -4.88 -11.27
CA ILE A 21 -3.76 -5.84 -10.18
C ILE A 21 -2.29 -5.82 -9.75
N GLN A 22 -1.35 -5.86 -10.70
CA GLN A 22 0.08 -5.85 -10.37
C GLN A 22 0.49 -4.54 -9.69
N SER A 23 -0.02 -3.40 -10.19
CA SER A 23 0.22 -2.09 -9.57
C SER A 23 -0.31 -2.01 -8.14
N ALA A 24 -1.55 -2.47 -7.90
CA ALA A 24 -2.14 -2.51 -6.57
C ALA A 24 -1.31 -3.37 -5.60
N ARG A 25 -0.83 -4.54 -6.06
CA ARG A 25 0.03 -5.42 -5.25
C ARG A 25 1.37 -4.78 -4.88
N GLN A 26 2.00 -4.06 -5.83
CA GLN A 26 3.24 -3.33 -5.56
C GLN A 26 3.01 -2.22 -4.52
N GLN A 27 1.90 -1.49 -4.62
CA GLN A 27 1.55 -0.44 -3.66
C GLN A 27 1.29 -1.02 -2.26
N ILE A 28 0.57 -2.15 -2.17
CA ILE A 28 0.34 -2.87 -0.90
C ILE A 28 1.67 -3.32 -0.29
N ALA A 29 2.57 -3.89 -1.08
CA ALA A 29 3.88 -4.33 -0.60
C ALA A 29 4.72 -3.15 -0.07
N GLY A 30 4.72 -2.02 -0.79
CA GLY A 30 5.39 -0.79 -0.35
C GLY A 30 4.83 -0.25 0.97
N LEU A 31 3.51 -0.18 1.10
CA LEU A 31 2.86 0.25 2.34
C LEU A 31 3.16 -0.68 3.52
N LYS A 32 3.19 -2.01 3.30
CA LYS A 32 3.57 -2.98 4.32
C LYS A 32 4.99 -2.76 4.83
N ALA A 33 5.94 -2.52 3.94
CA ALA A 33 7.32 -2.20 4.32
C ALA A 33 7.39 -0.91 5.15
N GLN A 34 6.70 0.16 4.72
CA GLN A 34 6.67 1.43 5.46
C GLN A 34 6.04 1.29 6.84
N ILE A 35 4.94 0.55 6.97
CA ILE A 35 4.29 0.28 8.26
C ILE A 35 5.27 -0.45 9.19
N LEU A 36 5.96 -1.49 8.71
CA LEU A 36 6.92 -2.24 9.52
C LEU A 36 8.10 -1.37 9.99
N GLU A 37 8.63 -0.51 9.11
CA GLU A 37 9.70 0.43 9.46
C GLU A 37 9.25 1.44 10.53
N LEU A 38 8.03 1.98 10.41
CA LEU A 38 7.48 2.91 11.39
C LEU A 38 7.17 2.22 12.72
N GLU A 39 6.66 0.98 12.71
CA GLU A 39 6.43 0.19 13.91
C GLU A 39 7.75 -0.06 14.67
N ALA A 40 8.80 -0.46 13.95
CA ALA A 40 10.13 -0.62 14.53
C ALA A 40 10.70 0.70 15.08
N THR A 41 10.47 1.81 14.37
CA THR A 41 10.88 3.15 14.83
C THR A 41 10.14 3.57 16.09
N ALA A 42 8.82 3.36 16.15
CA ALA A 42 8.00 3.64 17.33
C ALA A 42 8.46 2.81 18.53
N GLU A 43 8.75 1.53 18.32
CA GLU A 43 9.30 0.67 19.36
C GLU A 43 10.66 1.17 19.87
N ALA A 44 11.55 1.57 18.97
CA ALA A 44 12.85 2.14 19.33
C ALA A 44 12.70 3.44 20.16
N VAL A 45 11.81 4.35 19.75
CA VAL A 45 11.52 5.60 20.49
C VAL A 45 10.98 5.29 21.89
N LYS A 46 10.07 4.32 22.00
CA LYS A 46 9.47 3.91 23.28
C LYS A 46 10.49 3.29 24.22
N ASN A 47 11.40 2.48 23.69
CA ASN A 47 12.36 1.69 24.48
C ASN A 47 13.69 2.40 24.71
N GLN A 48 13.95 3.56 24.08
CA GLN A 48 15.19 4.29 24.26
C GLN A 48 15.37 4.75 25.72
N PRO A 49 16.52 4.47 26.35
CA PRO A 49 16.78 4.88 27.72
C PRO A 49 16.65 6.39 27.92
N LYS A 50 16.08 6.81 29.06
CA LYS A 50 15.73 8.22 29.33
C LYS A 50 16.96 9.12 29.45
N GLU A 51 18.08 8.55 29.87
CA GLU A 51 19.37 9.20 30.05
C GLU A 51 20.11 9.49 28.75
N LEU A 52 19.73 8.85 27.63
CA LEU A 52 20.36 9.06 26.33
C LEU A 52 19.51 9.98 25.47
N ALA A 53 20.09 11.03 24.90
CA ALA A 53 19.37 11.94 24.00
C ALA A 53 18.83 11.20 22.75
N LEU A 54 17.58 11.46 22.41
CA LEU A 54 16.94 11.01 21.17
C LEU A 54 17.00 12.15 20.16
N HIS A 55 17.35 11.85 18.92
CA HIS A 55 17.41 12.83 17.85
C HIS A 55 16.57 12.38 16.67
N GLN A 56 15.90 13.32 16.02
CA GLN A 56 15.23 13.12 14.74
C GLN A 56 16.01 13.83 13.64
N GLN A 57 16.19 13.15 12.51
CA GLN A 57 16.78 13.77 11.32
C GLN A 57 15.71 14.53 10.54
N LEU A 58 15.97 15.80 10.28
CA LEU A 58 15.16 16.67 9.42
C LEU A 58 16.09 17.29 8.37
N GLY A 59 16.06 16.72 7.15
CA GLY A 59 17.01 17.06 6.09
C GLY A 59 18.46 16.76 6.51
N GLY A 60 19.31 17.78 6.51
CA GLY A 60 20.72 17.68 6.91
C GLY A 60 20.99 17.95 8.40
N VAL A 61 19.95 18.11 9.22
CA VAL A 61 20.09 18.49 10.64
C VAL A 61 19.52 17.40 11.55
N LEU A 62 20.15 17.20 12.70
CA LEU A 62 19.63 16.39 13.80
C LEU A 62 19.03 17.33 14.86
N ILE A 63 17.76 17.13 15.20
CA ILE A 63 17.07 17.88 16.23
C ILE A 63 16.84 16.96 17.42
N GLU A 64 17.26 17.39 18.61
CA GLU A 64 16.98 16.66 19.84
C GLU A 64 15.47 16.67 20.15
N VAL A 65 14.94 15.49 20.46
CA VAL A 65 13.52 15.29 20.75
C VAL A 65 13.29 15.46 22.24
N SER A 66 12.76 16.63 22.63
CA SER A 66 12.43 16.94 24.02
C SER A 66 11.18 16.20 24.52
N ASP A 67 10.21 15.92 23.64
CA ASP A 67 8.98 15.19 23.97
C ASP A 67 8.88 13.88 23.16
N ARG A 68 9.43 12.81 23.74
CA ARG A 68 9.39 11.47 23.14
C ARG A 68 7.99 10.88 23.11
N LYS A 69 7.11 11.29 24.04
CA LYS A 69 5.75 10.77 24.10
C LYS A 69 4.95 11.31 22.93
N SER A 70 5.04 12.62 22.69
CA SER A 70 4.41 13.24 21.53
C SER A 70 4.93 12.64 20.21
N LEU A 71 6.26 12.43 20.07
CA LEU A 71 6.81 11.77 18.89
C LEU A 71 6.24 10.36 18.69
N HIS A 72 6.17 9.56 19.76
CA HIS A 72 5.61 8.21 19.69
C HIS A 72 4.12 8.21 19.31
N GLU A 73 3.32 9.15 19.84
CA GLU A 73 1.91 9.30 19.47
C GLU A 73 1.73 9.69 17.99
N VAL A 74 2.59 10.57 17.47
CA VAL A 74 2.62 10.92 16.03
C VAL A 74 2.92 9.68 15.18
N LEU A 75 3.96 8.92 15.53
CA LEU A 75 4.32 7.69 14.80
C LEU A 75 3.16 6.68 14.78
N LEU A 76 2.47 6.50 15.91
CA LEU A 76 1.30 5.60 15.97
C LEU A 76 0.14 6.08 15.08
N LYS A 77 -0.10 7.39 15.03
CA LYS A 77 -1.14 7.96 14.16
C LYS A 77 -0.79 7.79 12.68
N ASP A 78 0.47 7.97 12.32
CA ASP A 78 0.94 7.75 10.95
C ASP A 78 0.80 6.27 10.54
N ILE A 79 1.15 5.34 11.45
CA ILE A 79 0.94 3.90 11.25
C ILE A 79 -0.54 3.58 11.05
N GLU A 80 -1.43 4.14 11.87
CA GLU A 80 -2.88 3.94 11.74
C GLU A 80 -3.39 4.42 10.38
N SER A 81 -3.00 5.63 9.97
CA SER A 81 -3.36 6.18 8.68
C SER A 81 -2.89 5.29 7.52
N LEU A 82 -1.64 4.82 7.56
CA LEU A 82 -1.10 3.91 6.54
C LEU A 82 -1.83 2.57 6.51
N LYS A 83 -2.23 2.03 7.67
CA LYS A 83 -3.05 0.81 7.74
C LYS A 83 -4.42 1.00 7.09
N GLU A 84 -5.07 2.14 7.30
CA GLU A 84 -6.32 2.46 6.61
C GLU A 84 -6.13 2.56 5.09
N HIS A 85 -5.04 3.21 4.64
CA HIS A 85 -4.70 3.25 3.21
C HIS A 85 -4.48 1.84 2.65
N MET A 86 -3.74 1.00 3.36
CA MET A 86 -3.49 -0.39 2.96
C MET A 86 -4.80 -1.19 2.83
N THR A 87 -5.73 -1.06 3.77
CA THR A 87 -7.05 -1.73 3.69
C THR A 87 -7.85 -1.28 2.45
N ARG A 88 -7.77 0.01 2.08
CA ARG A 88 -8.39 0.51 0.84
C ARG A 88 -7.77 -0.13 -0.40
N PHE A 89 -6.44 -0.25 -0.45
CA PHE A 89 -5.76 -0.90 -1.56
C PHE A 89 -6.03 -2.41 -1.64
N GLU A 90 -6.10 -3.10 -0.51
CA GLU A 90 -6.48 -4.52 -0.46
C GLU A 90 -7.92 -4.75 -0.91
N THR A 91 -8.83 -3.83 -0.59
CA THR A 91 -10.21 -3.87 -1.11
C THR A 91 -10.21 -3.68 -2.63
N ARG A 92 -9.47 -2.68 -3.12
CA ARG A 92 -9.36 -2.42 -4.57
C ARG A 92 -8.74 -3.60 -5.33
N GLU A 93 -7.73 -4.26 -4.77
CA GLU A 93 -7.11 -5.44 -5.38
C GLU A 93 -8.13 -6.58 -5.54
N LYS A 94 -8.96 -6.82 -4.52
CA LYS A 94 -10.03 -7.83 -4.59
C LYS A 94 -11.09 -7.50 -5.64
N GLU A 95 -11.50 -6.24 -5.75
CA GLU A 95 -12.42 -5.79 -6.80
C GLU A 95 -11.84 -6.06 -8.19
N LEU A 96 -10.56 -5.71 -8.41
CA LEU A 96 -9.88 -5.95 -9.68
C LEU A 96 -9.75 -7.43 -10.01
N VAL A 97 -9.45 -8.28 -9.03
CA VAL A 97 -9.42 -9.74 -9.20
C VAL A 97 -10.81 -10.27 -9.58
N SER A 98 -11.89 -9.77 -8.97
CA SER A 98 -13.26 -10.13 -9.34
C SER A 98 -13.57 -9.73 -10.79
N SER A 99 -13.25 -8.50 -11.19
CA SER A 99 -13.44 -8.03 -12.58
C SER A 99 -12.63 -8.85 -13.58
N TYR A 100 -11.41 -9.26 -13.22
CA TYR A 100 -10.58 -10.15 -14.01
C TYR A 100 -11.27 -11.51 -14.23
N GLU A 101 -11.83 -12.11 -13.18
CA GLU A 101 -12.52 -13.40 -13.26
C GLU A 101 -13.78 -13.33 -14.14
N GLU A 102 -14.52 -12.21 -14.09
CA GLU A 102 -15.68 -11.96 -14.94
C GLU A 102 -15.28 -11.83 -16.41
N LEU A 103 -14.28 -10.99 -16.72
CA LEU A 103 -13.76 -10.82 -18.07
C LEU A 103 -13.24 -12.15 -18.65
N LYS A 104 -12.57 -12.95 -17.83
CA LYS A 104 -12.10 -14.29 -18.23
C LYS A 104 -13.25 -15.19 -18.67
N LYS A 105 -14.38 -15.21 -17.94
CA LYS A 105 -15.56 -16.01 -18.32
C LYS A 105 -16.18 -15.54 -19.63
N VAL A 106 -16.22 -14.24 -19.87
CA VAL A 106 -16.72 -13.67 -21.14
C VAL A 106 -15.85 -14.14 -22.31
N LEU A 107 -14.52 -14.11 -22.15
CA LEU A 107 -13.58 -14.59 -23.17
C LEU A 107 -13.67 -16.10 -23.41
N GLU A 108 -13.80 -16.90 -22.35
CA GLU A 108 -13.94 -18.37 -22.45
C GLU A 108 -15.31 -18.82 -22.99
N GLY A 109 -16.38 -18.07 -22.72
CA GLY A 109 -17.74 -18.36 -23.21
C GLY A 109 -18.05 -17.80 -24.60
N SER A 110 -17.16 -16.97 -25.16
CA SER A 110 -17.26 -16.44 -26.53
C SER A 110 -16.57 -17.33 -27.57
N GLN A 111 -16.21 -18.57 -27.19
CA GLN A 111 -15.56 -19.58 -28.03
C GLN A 111 -16.55 -20.65 -28.53
#